data_AF-A0A530AB63-F1
#
_entry.id   AF-A0A530AB63-F1
#
_cell.length_a   1.000
_cell.length_b   1.000
_cell.length_c   1.000
_cell.angle_alpha   90.00
_cell.angle_beta   90.00
_cell.angle_gamma   90.00
#
_symmetry.space_group_name_H-M   'P 1'
#
loop_
_entity.id
_entity.type
_entity.pdbx_description
1 polymer ?
#
loop_
_entity_poly.entity_id
_entity_poly.type
_entity_poly.pdbx_seq_one_letter_code
_entity_poly.pdbx_strand_id
1 'polypeptide(L)' 'IRHGGDRAFYSPALDFIQMPPFETFRDAQAYYATISHESTHWTRHATRLDRDLGGKRFGDDGYSREELVAE' A
#
# COMPACT_ATOMS: atom_id res chain seq x y z
N ILE A 1 -7.72 -1.55 7.64
CA ILE A 1 -6.96 -0.29 7.80
C ILE A 1 -6.75 -0.07 9.29
N ARG A 2 -5.54 0.34 9.70
CA ARG A 2 -5.17 0.71 11.07
C ARG A 2 -4.53 2.10 11.05
N HIS A 3 -4.70 2.85 12.12
CA HIS A 3 -4.13 4.18 12.28
C HIS A 3 -3.07 4.21 13.37
N GLY A 4 -2.01 4.98 13.14
CA GLY A 4 -0.88 5.15 14.05
C GLY A 4 0.47 5.10 13.34
N GLY A 5 1.56 5.29 14.09
CA GLY A 5 2.90 5.38 13.51
C GLY A 5 3.07 6.59 12.58
N ASP A 6 4.12 6.56 11.78
CA ASP A 6 4.60 7.68 10.97
C ASP A 6 4.66 7.36 9.46
N ARG A 7 4.24 6.15 9.05
CA ARG A 7 4.32 5.68 7.66
C ARG A 7 3.04 4.99 7.21
N ALA A 8 2.67 5.22 5.95
CA ALA A 8 1.64 4.46 5.25
C ALA A 8 2.28 3.27 4.52
N PHE A 9 1.63 2.11 4.57
CA PHE A 9 2.01 0.92 3.80
C PHE A 9 0.93 -0.16 3.89
N TYR A 10 0.82 -0.99 2.87
CA TYR A 10 0.21 -2.30 2.94
C TYR A 10 1.22 -3.35 3.42
N SER A 11 0.84 -4.17 4.40
CA SER A 11 1.62 -5.33 4.86
C SER A 11 1.05 -6.63 4.26
N PRO A 12 1.72 -7.26 3.27
CA PRO A 12 1.24 -8.51 2.69
C PRO A 12 1.23 -9.67 3.68
N ALA A 13 2.24 -9.74 4.57
CA ALA A 13 2.39 -10.84 5.51
C ALA A 13 1.31 -10.84 6.61
N LEU A 14 0.83 -9.65 6.99
CA LEU A 14 -0.14 -9.47 8.06
C LEU A 14 -1.53 -9.06 7.55
N ASP A 15 -1.67 -8.94 6.22
CA ASP A 15 -2.87 -8.53 5.50
C ASP A 15 -3.59 -7.30 6.11
N PHE A 16 -2.88 -6.17 6.21
CA PHE A 16 -3.52 -4.90 6.61
C PHE A 16 -2.82 -3.69 6.00
N ILE A 17 -3.58 -2.60 5.88
CA ILE A 17 -3.07 -1.26 5.53
C ILE A 17 -2.81 -0.49 6.83
N GLN A 18 -1.57 -0.01 7.00
CA GLN A 18 -1.17 0.97 8.01
C GLN A 18 -1.33 2.38 7.43
N MET A 19 -1.91 3.29 8.20
CA MET A 19 -1.95 4.71 7.90
C MET A 19 -1.43 5.51 9.11
N PRO A 20 -0.66 6.59 8.90
CA PRO A 20 -0.46 7.61 9.93
C PRO A 20 -1.79 8.23 10.37
N PRO A 21 -1.84 8.89 11.54
CA PRO A 21 -3.00 9.68 11.95
C PRO A 21 -3.38 10.72 10.89
N PHE A 22 -4.68 10.98 10.71
CA PHE A 22 -5.18 11.87 9.65
C PHE A 22 -4.55 13.28 9.74
N GLU A 23 -4.35 13.77 10.96
CA GLU A 23 -3.77 15.08 11.26
C GLU A 23 -2.32 15.26 10.79
N THR A 24 -1.61 14.18 10.44
CA THR A 24 -0.24 14.28 9.90
C THR A 24 -0.24 14.56 8.39
N PHE A 25 -1.39 14.48 7.73
CA PHE A 25 -1.54 14.77 6.31
C PHE A 25 -1.85 16.24 6.07
N ARG A 26 -1.39 16.75 4.92
CA ARG A 26 -1.62 18.15 4.52
C ARG A 26 -3.11 18.48 4.41
N ASP A 27 -3.89 17.57 3.85
CA ASP A 27 -5.32 17.72 3.60
C ASP A 27 -5.98 16.34 3.41
N ALA A 28 -7.31 16.34 3.32
CA ALA A 28 -8.10 15.13 3.10
C ALA A 28 -7.75 14.44 1.77
N GLN A 29 -7.44 15.20 0.72
CA GLN A 29 -7.09 14.65 -0.59
C GLN A 29 -5.81 13.83 -0.50
N ALA A 30 -4.78 14.33 0.18
CA ALA A 30 -3.52 13.62 0.41
C ALA A 30 -3.76 12.31 1.18
N TYR A 31 -4.56 12.36 2.25
CA TYR A 31 -4.90 11.15 3.02
C TYR A 31 -5.64 10.11 2.17
N TYR A 32 -6.67 10.52 1.42
CA TYR A 32 -7.46 9.60 0.61
C TYR A 32 -6.70 9.12 -0.64
N ALA A 33 -5.78 9.90 -1.19
CA ALA A 33 -4.88 9.44 -2.25
C ALA A 33 -3.95 8.34 -1.73
N THR A 34 -3.30 8.56 -0.58
CA THR A 34 -2.42 7.57 0.04
C THR A 34 -3.16 6.28 0.39
N ILE A 35 -4.35 6.35 1.01
CA ILE A 35 -5.09 5.13 1.34
C ILE A 35 -5.57 4.38 0.08
N SER A 36 -5.86 5.10 -1.01
CA SER A 36 -6.26 4.48 -2.28
C SER A 36 -5.09 3.71 -2.91
N HIS A 37 -3.90 4.31 -2.93
CA HIS A 37 -2.66 3.66 -3.36
C HIS A 37 -2.39 2.36 -2.58
N GLU A 38 -2.42 2.43 -1.24
CA GLU A 38 -2.22 1.23 -0.41
C GLU A 38 -3.35 0.20 -0.55
N SER A 39 -4.56 0.64 -0.87
CA SER A 39 -5.68 -0.25 -1.19
C SER A 39 -5.45 -1.00 -2.50
N THR A 40 -4.84 -0.37 -3.50
CA THR A 40 -4.44 -1.05 -4.74
C THR A 40 -3.41 -2.14 -4.47
N HIS A 41 -2.40 -1.87 -3.63
CA HIS A 41 -1.48 -2.91 -3.18
C HIS A 41 -2.18 -4.02 -2.39
N TRP A 42 -3.14 -3.67 -1.53
CA TRP A 42 -3.90 -4.65 -0.75
C TRP A 42 -4.62 -5.68 -1.64
N THR A 43 -5.09 -5.27 -2.84
CA THR A 43 -5.74 -6.18 -3.80
C THR A 43 -4.83 -7.29 -4.33
N ARG A 44 -3.50 -7.13 -4.29
CA ARG A 44 -2.52 -8.09 -4.85
C ARG A 44 -2.41 -9.41 -4.07
N HIS A 45 -2.92 -9.44 -2.84
CA HIS A 45 -2.80 -10.61 -1.96
C HIS A 45 -3.32 -11.89 -2.61
N ALA A 46 -2.74 -13.04 -2.25
CA ALA A 46 -3.04 -14.34 -2.85
C ALA A 46 -4.50 -14.78 -2.72
N THR A 47 -5.22 -14.30 -1.71
CA THR A 47 -6.65 -14.58 -1.53
C THR A 47 -7.58 -13.62 -2.29
N ARG A 48 -7.01 -12.68 -3.05
CA ARG A 48 -7.73 -11.65 -3.82
C ARG A 48 -7.39 -11.76 -5.31
N LEU A 49 -6.60 -10.84 -5.86
CA LEU A 49 -6.23 -10.88 -7.27
C LEU A 49 -5.00 -11.75 -7.56
N ASP A 50 -4.30 -12.21 -6.52
CA ASP A 50 -3.09 -13.05 -6.62
C ASP A 50 -2.09 -12.51 -7.66
N ARG A 51 -1.84 -11.20 -7.57
CA ARG A 51 -0.95 -10.49 -8.50
C ARG A 51 0.49 -10.61 -8.00
N ASP A 52 1.15 -11.69 -8.40
CA ASP A 52 2.58 -11.88 -8.20
C ASP A 52 3.36 -11.42 -9.44
N LEU A 53 3.96 -10.23 -9.35
CA LEU A 53 4.83 -9.67 -10.40
C LEU A 53 6.31 -10.02 -10.17
N GLY A 54 6.60 -10.99 -9.31
CA GLY A 54 7.95 -11.43 -8.96
C GLY A 54 8.70 -10.50 -8.02
N GLY A 55 8.01 -9.52 -7.44
CA GLY A 55 8.59 -8.53 -6.53
C GLY A 55 8.80 -9.10 -5.13
N LYS A 56 10.06 -9.40 -4.79
CA LYS A 56 10.44 -9.98 -3.49
C LYS A 56 10.98 -8.94 -2.53
N ARG A 57 11.52 -7.82 -3.03
CA ARG A 57 12.19 -6.78 -2.23
C ARG A 57 11.99 -5.40 -2.84
N PHE A 58 12.03 -4.38 -1.99
CA PHE A 58 12.06 -2.98 -2.41
C PHE A 58 13.18 -2.76 -3.44
N GLY A 59 12.84 -2.09 -4.54
CA GLY A 59 13.77 -1.75 -5.62
C GLY A 59 14.08 -2.86 -6.63
N ASP A 60 13.40 -4.01 -6.55
CA ASP A 60 13.44 -4.99 -7.64
C ASP A 60 12.43 -4.66 -8.75
N ASP A 61 12.61 -5.31 -9.90
CA ASP A 61 11.81 -5.06 -11.10
C ASP A 61 10.32 -5.44 -10.90
N GLY A 62 10.04 -6.46 -10.09
CA GLY A 62 8.68 -6.84 -9.75
C GLY A 62 7.99 -5.85 -8.80
N TYR A 63 8.76 -5.25 -7.88
CA TYR A 63 8.33 -4.17 -7.01
C TYR A 63 7.98 -2.92 -7.83
N SER A 64 8.87 -2.50 -8.75
CA SER A 64 8.61 -1.36 -9.63
C SER A 64 7.35 -1.54 -10.49
N ARG A 65 7.09 -2.75 -10.99
CA ARG A 65 5.85 -3.05 -11.71
C ARG A 65 4.61 -2.98 -10.82
N GLU A 66 4.73 -3.39 -9.57
CA GLU A 66 3.62 -3.33 -8.61
C GLU A 66 3.30 -1.89 -8.19
N GLU A 67 4.32 -1.06 -7.98
CA GLU A 67 4.16 0.38 -7.74
C GLU A 67 3.47 1.07 -8.93
N LEU A 68 3.86 0.73 -10.17
CA LEU A 68 3.21 1.25 -11.38
C LEU A 68 1.70 0.90 -11.45
N VAL A 69 1.29 -0.22 -10.87
CA VAL A 69 -0.15 -0.60 -10.82
C VAL A 69 -0.89 0.23 -9.76
N ALA A 70 -0.21 0.68 -8.70
CA ALA A 70 -0.83 1.35 -7.56
C ALA A 70 -0.90 2.88 -7.68
N GLU A 71 -0.28 3.47 -8.70
CA GLU A 71 -0.18 4.93 -8.91
C GLU A 71 -1.23 5.52 -9.86
#